data_AF-A0A382PWJ3-F1
#
_entry.id   AF-A0A382PWJ3-F1
#
_cell.length_a   1.000
_cell.length_b   1.000
_cell.length_c   1.000
_cell.angle_alpha   90.00
_cell.angle_beta   90.00
_cell.angle_gamma   90.00
#
_symmetry.space_group_name_H-M   'P 1'
#
loop_
_entity.id
_entity.type
_entity.pdbx_description
1 polymer ?
#
loop_
_entity_poly.entity_id
_entity_poly.type
_entity_poly.pdbx_seq_one_letter_code
_entity_poly.pdbx_strand_id
1 'polypeptide(L)' 'MVNSKKLVFEINDHYLKQTFRNRTYIYGANGKLLLSIPVIHSQKNRKLLKDVKISYDQDWLSQHWKSLEISYR' A
#
# COMPACT_ATOMS: atom_id res chain seq x y z
N MET A 1 9.17 8.92 18.80
CA MET A 1 10.01 8.52 17.65
C MET A 1 10.89 7.37 18.09
N VAL A 2 10.94 6.27 17.32
CA VAL A 2 11.78 5.11 17.65
C VAL A 2 13.22 5.44 17.28
N ASN A 3 14.14 5.36 18.25
CA ASN A 3 15.57 5.65 18.05
C ASN A 3 16.35 4.33 18.02
N SER A 4 16.60 3.78 16.83
CA SER A 4 17.39 2.56 16.63
C SER A 4 18.45 2.78 15.55
N LYS A 5 19.67 2.30 15.79
CA LYS A 5 20.78 2.33 14.83
C LYS A 5 20.57 1.38 13.64
N LYS A 6 19.67 0.40 13.76
CA LYS A 6 19.34 -0.56 12.69
C LYS A 6 17.83 -0.72 12.57
N LEU A 7 17.36 -0.58 11.34
CA LEU A 7 15.99 -0.87 10.93
C LEU A 7 16.01 -2.18 10.13
N VAL A 8 15.23 -3.17 10.56
CA VAL A 8 15.14 -4.47 9.88
C VAL A 8 13.68 -4.69 9.51
N PHE A 9 13.44 -5.08 8.26
CA PHE A 9 12.12 -5.46 7.78
C PHE A 9 12.03 -6.97 7.64
N GLU A 10 10.95 -7.54 8.15
CA GLU A 10 10.56 -8.90 7.81
C GLU A 10 9.95 -8.88 6.40
N ILE A 11 10.58 -9.61 5.48
CA ILE A 11 10.23 -9.68 4.05
C ILE A 11 10.03 -11.12 3.53
N ASN A 12 10.25 -12.12 4.38
CA ASN A 12 10.13 -13.54 4.04
C ASN A 12 8.79 -14.13 4.48
N ASP A 13 7.90 -13.34 5.08
CA ASP A 13 6.53 -13.77 5.31
C ASP A 13 5.69 -13.72 4.02
N HIS A 14 4.55 -14.38 4.07
CA HIS A 14 3.60 -14.45 2.98
C HIS A 14 2.86 -13.13 2.80
N TYR A 15 2.58 -12.78 1.55
CA TYR A 15 1.78 -11.60 1.27
C TYR A 15 0.33 -11.80 1.72
N LEU A 16 -0.08 -10.99 2.70
CA LEU A 16 -1.45 -10.91 3.18
C LEU A 16 -2.19 -9.78 2.47
N LYS A 17 -3.30 -10.12 1.81
CA LYS A 17 -4.19 -9.15 1.19
C LYS A 17 -4.87 -8.29 2.26
N GLN A 18 -5.25 -7.07 1.88
CA GLN A 18 -6.06 -6.16 2.70
C GLN A 18 -5.40 -5.71 4.01
N THR A 19 -4.07 -5.65 4.04
CA THR A 19 -3.31 -5.18 5.21
C THR A 19 -2.87 -3.73 5.03
N PHE A 20 -2.40 -3.09 6.10
CA PHE A 20 -1.84 -1.74 6.04
C PHE A 20 -0.62 -1.60 5.10
N ARG A 21 -0.01 -2.72 4.69
CA ARG A 21 1.10 -2.72 3.72
C ARG A 21 0.67 -2.28 2.33
N ASN A 22 -0.59 -2.48 1.95
CA ASN A 22 -1.10 -2.12 0.62
C ASN A 22 -2.41 -1.31 0.65
N ARG A 23 -2.97 -1.06 1.83
CA ARG A 23 -4.20 -0.28 2.01
C ARG A 23 -4.08 0.67 3.18
N THR A 24 -4.38 1.94 2.96
CA THR A 24 -4.42 2.94 4.01
C THR A 24 -5.70 3.73 3.90
N TYR A 25 -6.21 4.20 5.03
CA TYR A 25 -7.31 5.14 5.04
C TYR A 25 -6.79 6.52 5.41
N ILE A 26 -7.24 7.53 4.66
CA ILE A 26 -7.01 8.94 4.97
C ILE A 26 -8.35 9.61 5.25
N TYR A 27 -8.32 10.74 5.94
CA TYR A 27 -9.51 11.57 6.13
C TYR A 27 -9.46 12.70 5.10
N GLY A 28 -10.50 12.78 4.26
CA GLY A 28 -10.71 13.88 3.33
C GLY A 28 -12.05 14.57 3.57
N ALA A 29 -12.37 15.54 2.72
CA ALA A 29 -13.60 16.34 2.81
C ALA A 29 -14.89 15.50 2.87
N ASN A 30 -14.91 14.36 2.17
CA ASN A 30 -16.06 13.44 2.11
C ASN A 30 -15.97 12.30 3.15
N GLY A 31 -15.12 12.45 4.19
CA GLY A 31 -14.90 11.44 5.22
C GLY A 31 -13.73 10.51 4.93
N LYS A 32 -13.84 9.26 5.38
CA LYS A 32 -12.74 8.28 5.33
C LYS A 32 -12.57 7.74 3.89
N LEU A 33 -11.45 8.08 3.26
CA LEU A 33 -11.09 7.64 1.92
C LEU A 33 -10.10 6.47 1.97
N LEU A 34 -10.37 5.42 1.21
CA LEU A 34 -9.47 4.27 1.06
C LEU A 34 -8.46 4.49 -0.07
N LEU A 35 -7.18 4.45 0.25
CA LEU A 35 -6.07 4.34 -0.69
C LEU A 35 -5.63 2.88 -0.77
N SER A 36 -5.77 2.26 -1.93
CA SER A 36 -5.31 0.88 -2.18
C SER A 36 -4.25 0.88 -3.27
N ILE A 37 -3.16 0.15 -3.03
CA ILE A 37 -2.09 -0.09 -4.00
C ILE A 37 -2.35 -1.46 -4.66
N PRO A 38 -2.59 -1.50 -5.98
CA PRO A 38 -2.81 -2.75 -6.70
C PRO A 38 -1.49 -3.53 -6.84
N VAL A 39 -1.58 -4.85 -6.76
CA VAL A 39 -0.44 -5.76 -6.94
C VAL A 39 -0.75 -6.77 -8.03
N ILE A 40 0.28 -7.22 -8.73
CA ILE A 40 0.15 -8.24 -9.78
C ILE A 40 -0.23 -9.56 -9.12
N HIS A 41 -1.50 -9.96 -9.28
CA HIS A 41 -2.01 -11.19 -8.70
C HIS A 41 -1.59 -12.40 -9.54
N SER A 42 -0.97 -13.40 -8.92
CA SER A 42 -0.79 -14.71 -9.51
C SER A 42 -1.64 -15.70 -8.73
N GLN A 43 -2.62 -16.33 -9.40
CA GLN A 43 -3.58 -17.22 -8.77
C GLN A 43 -2.96 -18.52 -8.24
N LYS A 44 -1.79 -18.92 -8.75
CA LYS A 44 -1.28 -20.28 -8.56
C LYS A 44 -0.50 -20.53 -7.28
N ASN A 45 0.04 -19.52 -6.59
CA ASN A 45 0.82 -19.72 -5.36
C ASN A 45 0.74 -18.53 -4.40
N ARG A 46 0.76 -18.80 -3.09
CA ARG A 46 1.04 -17.79 -2.06
C ARG A 46 2.45 -17.26 -2.32
N LYS A 47 2.56 -15.98 -2.65
CA LYS A 47 3.86 -15.32 -2.88
C LYS A 47 4.40 -14.78 -1.56
N LEU A 48 5.71 -14.91 -1.38
CA LEU A 48 6.44 -14.18 -0.34
C LEU A 48 6.32 -12.69 -0.60
N LEU A 49 6.34 -11.88 0.45
CA LEU A 49 6.21 -10.42 0.34
C LEU A 49 7.24 -9.83 -0.64
N LYS A 50 8.49 -10.32 -0.59
CA LYS A 50 9.58 -9.89 -1.48
C LYS A 50 9.34 -10.15 -2.98
N ASP A 51 8.48 -11.12 -3.32
CA ASP A 51 8.21 -11.52 -4.70
C ASP A 51 6.95 -10.86 -5.28
N VAL A 52 6.24 -10.07 -4.47
CA VAL A 52 5.04 -9.34 -4.89
C VAL A 52 5.44 -8.08 -5.63
N LYS A 53 4.93 -7.93 -6.86
CA LYS A 53 5.14 -6.76 -7.70
C LYS A 53 3.90 -5.87 -7.67
N ILE A 54 4.12 -4.56 -7.66
CA ILE A 54 3.08 -3.53 -7.80
C ILE A 54 2.59 -3.53 -9.25
N SER A 55 1.28 -3.42 -9.45
CA SER A 55 0.70 -3.23 -10.79
C SER A 55 0.60 -1.73 -11.08
N TYR A 56 0.97 -1.35 -12.31
CA TYR A 56 0.85 0.02 -12.82
C TYR A 56 -0.16 0.10 -13.97
N ASP A 57 -1.04 -0.89 -14.09
CA ASP A 57 -2.06 -0.94 -15.15
C ASP A 57 -3.17 0.11 -14.96
N GLN A 58 -3.18 0.77 -13.81
CA GLN A 58 -4.17 1.76 -13.39
C GLN A 58 -3.44 3.00 -12.84
N ASP A 59 -4.00 4.19 -13.04
CA ASP A 59 -3.46 5.48 -12.56
C ASP A 59 -3.70 5.74 -11.07
N TRP A 60 -3.52 4.71 -10.24
CA TRP A 60 -3.72 4.81 -8.78
C TRP A 60 -2.75 5.82 -8.14
N LEU A 61 -1.55 5.99 -8.71
CA LEU A 61 -0.54 6.93 -8.19
C LEU A 61 -1.03 8.39 -8.29
N SER A 62 -1.58 8.77 -9.45
CA SER A 62 -2.16 10.11 -9.66
C SER A 62 -3.40 10.32 -8.78
N GLN A 63 -4.25 9.29 -8.67
CA GLN A 63 -5.42 9.34 -7.80
C GLN A 63 -5.04 9.52 -6.32
N HIS A 64 -4.02 8.81 -5.82
CA HIS A 64 -3.54 8.95 -4.46
C HIS A 64 -2.98 10.35 -4.21
N TRP A 65 -2.17 10.88 -5.14
CA TRP A 65 -1.62 12.23 -5.02
C TRP A 65 -2.70 13.30 -4.94
N LYS A 66 -3.67 13.27 -5.88
CA LYS A 66 -4.81 14.20 -5.89
C LYS A 66 -5.65 14.07 -4.63
N SER A 67 -5.84 12.84 -4.14
CA SER A 67 -6.60 12.59 -2.90
C SER A 67 -5.93 13.22 -1.68
N LEU A 68 -4.59 13.12 -1.58
CA LEU A 68 -3.83 13.76 -0.52
C LEU A 68 -3.85 15.28 -0.64
N GLU A 69 -3.68 15.81 -1.85
CA GLU A 69 -3.75 17.25 -2.10
C GLU A 69 -5.11 17.82 -1.70
N ILE A 70 -6.22 17.22 -2.15
CA ILE A 70 -7.58 17.70 -1.80
C ILE A 70 -7.87 17.59 -0.30
N SER A 71 -7.30 16.59 0.38
CA SER A 71 -7.62 16.32 1.79
C SER A 71 -6.84 17.19 2.78
N TYR A 72 -5.64 17.65 2.42
CA TYR A 72 -4.71 18.29 3.36
C TYR A 72 -4.12 19.61 2.88
N ARG A 73 -4.51 20.11 1.71
CA ARG A 73 -4.20 21.46 1.25
C ARG A 73 -5.20 22.46 1.82
#